data_AF-A0A353R3T7-F1
#
_entry.id   AF-A0A353R3T7-F1
#
_cell.length_a   1.000
_cell.length_b   1.000
_cell.length_c   1.000
_cell.angle_alpha   90.00
_cell.angle_beta   90.00
_cell.angle_gamma   90.00
#
_symmetry.space_group_name_H-M   'P 1'
#
loop_
_entity.id
_entity.type
_entity.pdbx_description
1 polymer ?
#
loop_
_entity_poly.entity_id
_entity_poly.type
_entity_poly.pdbx_seq_one_letter_code
_entity_poly.pdbx_strand_id
1 'polypeptide(L)'
;MLKALCAHEQISAAFGQSQIEAVVDKMLARAKQGRAGRLGLLREVEDVKAKSSQDDAEMLLMIAIDVADAAGGIEAAERRVIMDIGSRLGLSAARYLDG
;
A
#
# COMPACT_ATOMS: atom_id res chain seq x y z
N MET A 1 9.86 -2.38 5.55
CA MET A 1 8.65 -2.98 4.92
C MET A 1 8.01 -4.10 5.73
N LEU A 2 8.47 -5.37 5.71
CA LEU A 2 7.75 -6.46 6.39
C LEU A 2 7.58 -6.22 7.90
N LYS A 3 8.65 -5.77 8.59
CA LYS A 3 8.57 -5.37 10.00
C LYS A 3 7.56 -4.24 10.24
N ALA A 4 7.45 -3.29 9.32
CA ALA A 4 6.50 -2.19 9.42
C ALA A 4 5.06 -2.68 9.27
N LEU A 5 4.79 -3.58 8.32
CA LEU A 5 3.48 -4.21 8.14
C LEU A 5 3.08 -5.05 9.35
N CYS A 6 4.00 -5.84 9.92
CA CYS A 6 3.73 -6.66 11.11
C CYS A 6 3.61 -5.82 12.39
N ALA A 7 4.20 -4.63 12.44
CA ALA A 7 4.07 -3.70 13.56
C ALA A 7 2.87 -2.74 13.42
N HIS A 8 2.22 -2.71 12.25
CA HIS A 8 1.08 -1.85 12.01
C HIS A 8 -0.13 -2.35 12.79
N GLU A 9 -0.70 -1.51 13.65
CA GLU A 9 -1.73 -1.88 14.62
C GLU A 9 -2.94 -2.56 13.96
N GLN A 10 -3.52 -1.93 12.94
CA GLN A 10 -4.70 -2.45 12.27
C GLN A 10 -4.45 -3.77 11.51
N ILE A 11 -3.25 -3.92 10.92
CA ILE A 11 -2.91 -5.12 10.13
C ILE A 11 -2.60 -6.28 11.08
N SER A 12 -1.81 -6.04 12.12
CA SER A 12 -1.43 -7.06 13.10
C SER A 12 -2.60 -7.50 14.00
N ALA A 13 -3.60 -6.64 14.22
CA ALA A 13 -4.84 -7.00 14.89
C ALA A 13 -5.75 -7.88 14.01
N ALA A 14 -5.74 -7.69 12.69
CA ALA A 14 -6.62 -8.41 11.76
C ALA A 14 -6.02 -9.72 11.24
N PHE A 15 -4.69 -9.81 11.13
CA PHE A 15 -4.00 -10.94 10.50
C PHE A 15 -2.82 -11.43 11.34
N GLY A 16 -2.65 -12.75 11.40
CA GLY A 16 -1.47 -13.35 12.03
C GLY A 16 -0.20 -13.05 11.23
N GLN A 17 0.95 -12.94 11.91
CA GLN A 17 2.24 -12.63 11.29
C GLN A 17 2.56 -13.52 10.07
N SER A 18 2.35 -14.83 10.19
CA SER A 18 2.60 -15.78 9.08
C SER A 18 1.70 -15.56 7.87
N GLN A 19 0.47 -15.06 8.07
CA GLN A 19 -0.43 -14.70 6.97
C GLN A 19 0.05 -13.44 6.27
N ILE A 20 0.49 -12.43 7.04
CA ILE A 20 1.06 -11.19 6.49
C ILE A 20 2.28 -11.52 5.63
N GLU A 21 3.21 -12.32 6.15
CA GLU A 21 4.41 -12.77 5.44
C GLU A 21 4.06 -13.49 4.13
N ALA A 22 3.15 -14.47 4.17
CA ALA A 22 2.73 -15.21 2.98
C ALA A 22 2.09 -14.32 1.91
N VAL A 23 1.27 -13.34 2.31
CA VAL A 23 0.65 -12.39 1.37
C VAL A 23 1.71 -11.47 0.76
N VAL A 24 2.62 -10.93 1.57
CA VAL A 24 3.71 -10.07 1.08
C VAL A 24 4.56 -10.82 0.06
N ASP A 25 4.97 -12.05 0.36
CA ASP A 25 5.75 -12.87 -0.56
C ASP A 25 5.02 -13.13 -1.87
N LYS A 26 3.71 -13.42 -1.81
CA LYS A 26 2.87 -13.61 -3.00
C LYS A 26 2.81 -12.32 -3.85
N MET A 27 2.65 -11.15 -3.22
CA MET A 27 2.59 -9.88 -3.97
C MET A 27 3.94 -9.50 -4.56
N LEU A 28 5.04 -9.73 -3.85
CA LEU A 28 6.40 -9.55 -4.37
C LEU A 28 6.67 -10.50 -5.54
N ALA A 29 6.24 -11.77 -5.45
CA ALA A 29 6.35 -12.72 -6.54
C ALA A 29 5.58 -12.23 -7.78
N ARG A 30 4.36 -11.70 -7.61
CA ARG A 30 3.59 -11.10 -8.71
C ARG A 30 4.30 -9.88 -9.31
N ALA A 31 4.83 -8.98 -8.48
CA ALA A 31 5.57 -7.81 -8.96
C ALA A 31 6.83 -8.18 -9.77
N LYS A 32 7.43 -9.35 -9.48
CA LYS A 32 8.57 -9.93 -10.20
C LYS A 32 8.20 -10.58 -11.53
N GLN A 33 6.92 -10.85 -11.81
CA GLN A 33 6.43 -11.36 -13.11
C GLN A 33 6.42 -10.30 -14.23
N GLY A 34 7.08 -9.16 -14.01
CA GLY A 34 7.18 -8.07 -14.99
C GLY A 34 5.96 -7.16 -15.01
N ARG A 35 5.76 -6.47 -16.15
CA ARG A 35 4.74 -5.41 -16.27
C ARG A 35 3.32 -5.89 -16.00
N ALA A 36 2.97 -7.10 -16.44
CA ALA A 36 1.63 -7.66 -16.27
C ALA A 36 1.29 -7.90 -14.79
N GLY A 37 2.23 -8.45 -14.01
CA GLY A 37 2.02 -8.68 -12.57
C GLY A 37 1.88 -7.37 -11.79
N ARG A 38 2.71 -6.37 -12.10
CA ARG A 38 2.60 -5.01 -11.51
C ARG A 38 1.27 -4.34 -11.87
N LEU A 39 0.83 -4.44 -13.13
CA LEU A 39 -0.47 -3.92 -13.54
C LEU A 39 -1.63 -4.59 -12.80
N GLY A 40 -1.54 -5.91 -12.57
CA GLY A 40 -2.53 -6.64 -11.78
C GLY A 40 -2.64 -6.12 -10.35
N LEU A 41 -1.52 -5.82 -9.69
CA LEU A 41 -1.51 -5.22 -8.36
C LEU A 41 -2.10 -3.80 -8.35
N LEU A 42 -1.81 -3.00 -9.36
CA LEU A 42 -2.40 -1.65 -9.48
C LEU A 42 -3.92 -1.69 -9.71
N ARG A 43 -4.42 -2.70 -10.43
CA ARG A 43 -5.87 -2.92 -10.59
C ARG A 43 -6.55 -3.30 -9.28
N GLU A 44 -5.86 -4.01 -8.39
CA GLU A 44 -6.39 -4.30 -7.05
C GLU A 44 -6.56 -3.02 -6.21
N VAL A 45 -5.68 -2.04 -6.38
CA VAL A 45 -5.84 -0.70 -5.78
C VAL A 45 -7.07 0.02 -6.37
N GLU A 46 -7.26 -0.04 -7.69
CA GLU A 46 -8.44 0.54 -8.34
C GLU A 46 -9.75 -0.14 -7.91
N ASP A 47 -9.72 -1.44 -7.66
CA ASP A 47 -10.85 -2.20 -7.15
C ASP A 47 -11.30 -1.72 -5.77
N VAL A 48 -10.38 -1.29 -4.90
CA VAL A 48 -10.74 -0.70 -3.58
C VAL A 48 -11.60 0.54 -3.77
N LYS A 49 -11.23 1.43 -4.70
CA LYS A 49 -12.07 2.60 -5.04
C LYS A 49 -13.47 2.22 -5.50
N ALA A 50 -13.60 1.11 -6.23
CA ALA A 50 -14.87 0.68 -6.79
C ALA A 50 -15.75 -0.13 -5.82
N LYS A 51 -15.14 -0.79 -4.82
CA LYS A 51 -15.79 -1.84 -4.01
C LYS A 51 -15.76 -1.61 -2.50
N SER A 52 -15.01 -0.62 -2.02
CA SER A 52 -14.83 -0.33 -0.60
C SER A 52 -15.35 1.06 -0.23
N SER A 53 -15.42 1.35 1.07
CA SER A 53 -15.79 2.67 1.55
C SER A 53 -14.68 3.70 1.27
N GLN A 54 -15.02 4.99 1.35
CA GLN A 54 -14.02 6.06 1.24
C GLN A 54 -13.00 5.99 2.38
N ASP A 55 -13.44 5.64 3.60
CA ASP A 55 -12.59 5.48 4.76
C ASP A 55 -11.57 4.33 4.55
N ASP A 56 -11.99 3.22 3.94
CA ASP A 56 -11.08 2.12 3.60
C ASP A 56 -10.03 2.54 2.55
N ALA A 57 -10.44 3.32 1.56
CA ALA A 57 -9.53 3.84 0.54
C ALA A 57 -8.50 4.81 1.15
N GLU A 58 -8.93 5.67 2.06
CA GLU A 58 -8.05 6.56 2.82
C GLU A 58 -7.09 5.77 3.71
N MET A 59 -7.60 4.78 4.44
CA MET A 59 -6.79 3.93 5.31
C MET A 59 -5.71 3.16 4.53
N LEU A 60 -6.04 2.64 3.34
CA LEU A 60 -5.07 1.99 2.48
C LEU A 60 -3.93 2.95 2.09
N LEU A 61 -4.27 4.20 1.73
CA LEU A 61 -3.28 5.20 1.39
C LEU A 61 -2.39 5.56 2.58
N MET A 62 -2.96 5.70 3.78
CA MET A 62 -2.19 5.95 5.01
C MET A 62 -1.25 4.81 5.34
N ILE A 63 -1.71 3.56 5.28
CA ILE A 63 -0.87 2.37 5.47
C ILE A 63 0.30 2.37 4.47
N ALA A 64 0.05 2.73 3.21
CA ALA A 64 1.11 2.79 2.20
C ALA A 64 2.17 3.86 2.52
N ILE A 65 1.75 5.00 3.06
CA ILE A 65 2.64 6.08 3.52
C ILE A 65 3.46 5.61 4.72
N ASP A 66 2.82 5.07 5.76
CA ASP A 66 3.49 4.60 6.99
C ASP A 66 4.52 3.51 6.70
N VAL A 67 4.22 2.58 5.80
CA VAL A 67 5.13 1.51 5.42
C VAL A 67 6.35 2.02 4.65
N ALA A 68 6.18 3.05 3.82
CA ALA A 68 7.28 3.71 3.12
C ALA A 68 8.14 4.52 4.11
N ASP A 69 7.51 5.28 5.00
CA ASP A 69 8.22 6.15 5.95
C ASP A 69 8.93 5.37 7.08
N ALA A 70 8.54 4.11 7.33
CA ALA A 70 9.13 3.26 8.36
C ALA A 70 10.66 3.05 8.24
N ALA A 71 11.28 3.39 7.11
CA ALA A 71 12.73 3.36 6.92
C ALA A 71 13.44 4.68 7.29
N GLY A 72 12.73 5.67 7.83
CA GLY A 72 13.27 6.97 8.24
C GLY A 72 13.14 8.07 7.19
N GLY A 73 12.10 8.01 6.37
CA GLY A 73 11.82 8.96 5.30
C GLY A 73 11.32 8.31 4.02
N ILE A 74 10.55 9.06 3.24
CA ILE A 74 10.00 8.64 1.93
C ILE A 74 10.90 9.13 0.80
N GLU A 75 11.49 8.21 0.04
CA GLU A 75 12.32 8.55 -1.11
C GLU A 75 11.49 9.06 -2.30
N ALA A 76 12.13 9.73 -3.26
CA ALA A 76 11.45 10.27 -4.45
C ALA A 76 10.72 9.18 -5.27
N ALA A 77 11.28 7.97 -5.34
CA ALA A 77 10.67 6.84 -6.03
C ALA A 77 9.41 6.35 -5.30
N GLU A 78 9.47 6.26 -3.97
CA GLU A 78 8.34 5.86 -3.11
C GLU A 78 7.24 6.90 -3.15
N ARG A 79 7.59 8.20 -3.03
CA ARG A 79 6.66 9.31 -3.19
C ARG A 79 5.92 9.23 -4.52
N ARG A 80 6.61 8.92 -5.62
CA ARG A 80 5.96 8.75 -6.93
C ARG A 80 4.94 7.60 -6.94
N VAL A 81 5.24 6.49 -6.29
CA VAL A 81 4.32 5.35 -6.17
C VAL A 81 3.12 5.70 -5.31
N ILE A 82 3.33 6.36 -4.17
CA ILE A 82 2.26 6.83 -3.27
C ILE A 82 1.32 7.80 -4.00
N MET A 83 1.89 8.73 -4.80
CA MET A 83 1.09 9.64 -5.63
C MET A 83 0.25 8.90 -6.68
N ASP A 84 0.79 7.85 -7.32
CA ASP A 84 0.03 7.01 -8.26
C ASP A 84 -1.10 6.25 -7.55
N ILE A 85 -0.83 5.68 -6.37
CA ILE A 85 -1.83 5.00 -5.53
C ILE A 85 -2.96 5.97 -5.17
N GLY A 86 -2.62 7.16 -4.64
CA GLY A 86 -3.61 8.19 -4.31
C GLY A 86 -4.47 8.57 -5.53
N SER A 87 -3.84 8.83 -6.68
CA SER A 87 -4.58 9.14 -7.92
C SER A 87 -5.55 8.02 -8.33
N ARG A 88 -5.15 6.76 -8.21
CA ARG A 88 -6.01 5.60 -8.54
C ARG A 88 -7.18 5.46 -7.58
N LEU A 89 -6.97 5.77 -6.30
CA LEU A 89 -8.01 5.79 -5.27
C LEU A 89 -8.93 7.03 -5.39
N GLY A 90 -8.57 8.01 -6.21
CA GLY A 90 -9.29 9.29 -6.28
C GLY A 90 -9.00 10.21 -5.09
N LEU A 91 -7.88 10.00 -4.41
CA LEU A 91 -7.40 10.76 -3.27
C LEU A 91 -6.21 11.64 -3.65
N SER A 92 -6.01 12.72 -2.91
CA SER A 92 -4.83 13.57 -3.07
C SER A 92 -3.78 13.17 -2.04
N ALA A 93 -2.83 12.31 -2.43
CA ALA A 93 -1.74 11.87 -1.55
C ALA A 93 -0.89 13.03 -1.01
N ALA A 94 -0.77 14.13 -1.78
CA ALA A 94 -0.06 15.34 -1.34
C ALA A 94 -0.64 15.92 -0.03
N ARG A 95 -1.96 15.81 0.20
CA ARG A 95 -2.58 16.30 1.44
C ARG A 95 -2.10 15.59 2.70
N TYR A 96 -1.63 14.35 2.56
CA TYR A 96 -1.17 13.52 3.66
C TYR A 96 0.36 13.53 3.79
N LEU A 97 1.08 13.80 2.70
CA LEU A 97 2.54 13.86 2.67
C LEU A 97 3.11 15.21 3.06
N ASP A 98 2.36 16.29 2.81
CA ASP A 98 2.81 17.67 3.00
C ASP A 98 1.99 18.38 4.11
N GLY A 99 1.15 17.62 4.82
CA GLY A 99 0.29 18.08 5.93
C GLY A 99 0.92 17.93 7.31
#